data_AF-A0A3D2IL95-F1
#
_entry.id   AF-A0A3D2IL95-F1
#
_cell.length_a   1.000
_cell.length_b   1.000
_cell.length_c   1.000
_cell.angle_alpha   90.00
_cell.angle_beta   90.00
_cell.angle_gamma   90.00
#
_symmetry.space_group_name_H-M   'P 1'
#
loop_
_entity.id
_entity.type
_entity.pdbx_description
1 polymer ?
#
loop_
_entity_poly.entity_id
_entity_poly.type
_entity_poly.pdbx_seq_one_letter_code
_entity_poly.pdbx_strand_id
1 'polypeptide(L)' 'MKQNINIDLNNVDNIKCDECENETFTPVFMIKYLSALMSPSGQDTMIPVQLFKCSKCAHVNERFLEGLTN' A
#
# COMPACT_ATOMS: atom_id res chain seq x y z
N MET A 1 24.07 0.08 20.68
CA MET A 1 23.86 1.54 20.72
C MET A 1 22.47 1.83 20.15
N LYS A 2 21.54 2.41 20.91
CA LYS A 2 20.27 2.90 20.37
C LYS A 2 20.51 4.33 19.89
N GLN A 3 20.64 4.55 18.58
CA GLN A 3 20.70 5.90 18.04
C GLN A 3 19.28 6.48 18.03
N ASN A 4 19.03 7.49 18.86
CA ASN A 4 17.83 8.32 18.73
C ASN A 4 18.06 9.26 17.54
N ILE A 5 17.65 8.81 16.36
CA ILE A 5 17.64 9.66 15.17
C ILE A 5 16.44 10.60 15.33
N ASN A 6 16.70 11.87 15.61
CA ASN A 6 15.68 12.91 15.57
C ASN A 6 15.55 13.36 14.10
N ILE A 7 14.58 12.78 13.38
CA ILE A 7 14.32 13.13 11.98
C ILE A 7 13.35 14.31 11.97
N ASP A 8 13.82 15.45 11.47
CA ASP A 8 12.93 16.57 11.15
C ASP A 8 12.18 16.26 9.85
N LEU A 9 10.87 16.03 9.97
CA LEU A 9 10.02 15.67 8.84
C LEU A 9 9.88 16.81 7.81
N ASN A 10 10.21 18.04 8.17
CA ASN A 10 10.22 19.15 7.21
C ASN A 10 11.32 19.01 6.13
N ASN A 11 12.31 18.15 6.37
CA ASN A 11 13.42 17.91 5.44
C ASN A 11 13.25 16.61 4.62
N VAL A 12 12.04 16.04 4.59
CA VAL A 12 11.74 14.79 3.88
C VAL A 12 10.74 15.08 2.77
N ASP A 13 10.97 14.50 1.60
CA ASP A 13 10.06 14.63 0.46
C ASP A 13 8.75 13.88 0.71
N ASN A 14 7.65 14.51 0.31
CA ASN A 14 6.33 13.87 0.29
C ASN A 14 6.25 12.88 -0.88
N ILE A 15 5.57 11.75 -0.66
CA ILE A 15 5.19 10.86 -1.75
C ILE A 15 4.12 11.58 -2.60
N LYS A 16 4.36 11.65 -3.91
CA LYS A 16 3.42 12.22 -4.88
C LYS A 16 2.72 11.13 -5.66
N CYS A 17 1.48 11.36 -6.05
CA CYS A 17 0.76 10.44 -6.93
C CYS A 17 1.43 10.39 -8.31
N ASP A 18 1.70 9.17 -8.80
CA ASP A 18 2.44 8.93 -10.05
C ASP A 18 1.68 9.47 -11.29
N GLU A 19 0.36 9.68 -11.19
CA GLU A 19 -0.48 10.19 -12.29
C GLU A 19 -0.86 11.66 -12.21
N CYS A 20 -1.03 12.22 -11.00
CA CYS A 20 -1.61 13.57 -10.85
C CYS A 20 -0.87 14.50 -9.88
N GLU A 21 0.31 14.06 -9.40
CA GLU A 21 1.21 14.80 -8.50
C GLU A 21 0.63 15.19 -7.14
N ASN A 22 -0.59 14.76 -6.81
CA ASN A 22 -1.23 15.00 -5.52
C ASN A 22 -0.48 14.27 -4.39
N GLU A 23 -0.30 14.94 -3.24
CA GLU A 23 0.49 14.42 -2.11
C GLU A 23 -0.35 13.71 -1.03
N THR A 24 -1.68 13.71 -1.16
CA THR A 24 -2.57 13.15 -0.15
C THR A 24 -3.21 11.84 -0.61
N PHE A 25 -3.38 10.93 0.34
CA PHE A 25 -3.88 9.58 0.08
C PHE A 25 -4.92 9.16 1.12
N THR A 26 -5.78 8.23 0.74
CA THR A 26 -6.80 7.64 1.61
C THR A 26 -6.54 6.14 1.75
N PRO A 27 -6.61 5.56 2.96
CA PRO A 27 -6.48 4.13 3.14
C PRO A 27 -7.68 3.40 2.50
N VAL A 28 -7.40 2.29 1.83
CA VAL A 28 -8.38 1.41 1.19
C VAL A 28 -7.97 -0.05 1.38
N PHE A 29 -8.92 -0.96 1.17
CA PHE A 29 -8.65 -2.39 1.13
C PHE A 29 -8.79 -2.92 -0.29
N MET A 30 -7.79 -3.68 -0.74
CA MET A 30 -7.88 -4.56 -1.90
C MET A 30 -8.12 -5.98 -1.40
N ILE A 31 -9.14 -6.65 -1.94
CA ILE A 31 -9.43 -8.04 -1.59
C ILE A 31 -8.73 -8.94 -2.59
N LYS A 32 -7.83 -9.80 -2.10
CA LYS A 32 -7.21 -10.88 -2.89
C LYS A 32 -8.01 -12.15 -2.69
N TYR A 33 -8.37 -12.80 -3.80
CA TYR A 33 -9.01 -14.10 -3.79
C TYR A 33 -7.96 -15.20 -3.88
N LEU A 34 -7.96 -16.13 -2.92
CA LEU A 34 -7.14 -17.33 -2.92
C LEU A 34 -8.06 -18.53 -3.09
N SER A 35 -7.93 -19.23 -4.21
CA SER A 35 -8.71 -20.43 -4.46
C SER A 35 -8.29 -21.57 -3.53
N ALA A 36 -9.20 -22.49 -3.26
CA ALA A 36 -8.97 -23.71 -2.49
C ALA A 36 -7.73 -24.50 -2.97
N LEU A 37 -7.45 -24.50 -4.28
CA LEU A 37 -6.30 -25.18 -4.87
C LEU A 37 -4.96 -24.59 -4.42
N MET A 38 -4.91 -23.28 -4.23
CA MET A 38 -3.71 -22.56 -3.79
C MET A 38 -3.66 -22.36 -2.27
N SER A 39 -4.78 -22.58 -1.59
CA SER A 39 -4.93 -22.36 -0.15
C SER A 39 -4.33 -23.50 0.67
N PRO A 40 -3.49 -23.22 1.68
CA PRO A 40 -2.97 -24.26 2.59
C PRO A 40 -4.07 -25.00 3.36
N SER A 41 -5.24 -24.39 3.53
CA SER A 41 -6.39 -25.01 4.21
C SER A 41 -7.28 -25.83 3.27
N GLY A 42 -7.08 -25.73 1.94
CA GLY A 42 -7.96 -26.34 0.96
C GLY A 42 -9.34 -25.66 0.83
N GLN A 43 -9.50 -24.44 1.36
CA GLN A 43 -10.75 -23.67 1.27
C GLN A 43 -10.52 -22.33 0.56
N ASP A 44 -11.52 -21.89 -0.21
CA ASP A 44 -11.54 -20.55 -0.80
C ASP A 44 -11.47 -19.49 0.30
N THR A 45 -10.58 -18.52 0.13
CA THR A 45 -10.33 -17.49 1.13
C THR A 45 -10.23 -16.11 0.48
N MET A 46 -10.81 -15.10 1.13
CA MET A 46 -10.65 -13.69 0.77
C MET A 46 -9.72 -13.02 1.77
N ILE A 47 -8.60 -12.49 1.28
CA ILE A 47 -7.57 -11.84 2.10
C ILE A 47 -7.66 -10.33 1.88
N PRO A 48 -8.03 -9.53 2.90
CA PRO A 48 -8.02 -8.07 2.80
C PRO A 48 -6.59 -7.54 2.96
N VAL A 49 -6.17 -6.72 2.00
CA VAL A 49 -4.87 -6.03 2.03
C VAL A 49 -5.11 -4.53 2.10
N GLN A 50 -4.62 -3.89 3.16
CA GLN A 50 -4.69 -2.44 3.30
C GLN A 50 -3.60 -1.77 2.46
N LEU A 51 -3.98 -0.73 1.72
CA LEU A 51 -3.09 0.09 0.91
C LEU A 51 -3.63 1.53 0.81
N PHE A 52 -2.91 2.40 0.10
CA PHE A 52 -3.28 3.80 -0.08
C PHE A 52 -3.63 4.10 -1.53
N LYS A 53 -4.74 4.81 -1.75
CA LYS A 53 -5.09 5.40 -3.06
C LYS A 53 -4.99 6.91 -3.01
N CYS A 54 -4.68 7.54 -4.13
CA CYS A 54 -4.68 8.98 -4.28
C CYS A 54 -6.06 9.54 -3.91
N SER A 55 -6.10 10.55 -3.04
CA SER A 55 -7.35 11.19 -2.62
C SER A 55 -8.05 11.99 -3.74
N LYS A 56 -7.31 12.31 -4.81
CA LYS A 56 -7.77 13.14 -5.93
C LYS A 56 -8.21 12.31 -7.14
N CYS A 57 -7.34 11.46 -7.70
CA CYS A 57 -7.64 10.68 -8.90
C CYS A 57 -7.91 9.18 -8.65
N ALA A 58 -7.86 8.73 -7.39
CA ALA A 58 -8.02 7.33 -6.99
C ALA A 58 -6.96 6.33 -7.52
N HIS A 59 -5.92 6.79 -8.22
CA HIS A 59 -4.77 5.98 -8.62
C HIS A 59 -4.04 5.41 -7.38
N VAL A 60 -3.48 4.21 -7.52
CA VAL A 60 -2.64 3.55 -6.50
C VAL A 60 -1.23 3.48 -7.05
N ASN A 61 -0.30 4.21 -6.43
CA ASN A 61 1.09 4.21 -6.84
C ASN A 61 1.71 2.81 -6.75
N GLU A 62 2.66 2.51 -7.64
CA GLU A 62 3.36 1.23 -7.68
C GLU A 62 4.07 0.92 -6.36
N ARG A 63 4.63 1.95 -5.71
CA ARG A 63 5.29 1.86 -4.40
C ARG A 63 4.37 1.30 -3.31
N PHE A 64 3.06 1.49 -3.40
CA PHE A 64 2.10 0.95 -2.43
C PHE A 64 1.65 -0.48 -2.74
N LEU A 65 2.10 -1.03 -3.88
CA LEU A 65 1.86 -2.42 -4.30
C LEU A 65 3.08 -3.31 -4.04
N GLU A 66 4.24 -2.74 -3.70
CA GLU A 66 5.46 -3.49 -3.37
C GLU A 66 5.20 -4.54 -2.28
N GLY A 67 5.59 -5.79 -2.53
CA GLY A 67 5.36 -6.92 -1.64
C GLY A 67 4.01 -7.63 -1.79
N LEU A 68 3.11 -7.14 -2.66
CA LEU A 68 1.84 -7.78 -2.99
C LEU A 68 1.83 -8.48 -4.35
N THR A 69 2.78 -8.14 -5.21
CA THR A 69 2.99 -8.72 -6.53
C THR A 69 4.34 -9.42 -6.52
N ASN A 70 4.36 -10.69 -6.95
CA ASN A 70 5.61 -11.40 -7.25
C ASN A 70 6.23 -10.88 -8.55
#